data_AF-A0A922VDI4-F1
#
_entry.id   AF-A0A922VDI4-F1
#
_cell.length_a   1.000
_cell.length_b   1.000
_cell.length_c   1.000
_cell.angle_alpha   90.00
_cell.angle_beta   90.00
_cell.angle_gamma   90.00
#
_symmetry.space_group_name_H-M   'P 1'
#
loop_
_entity.id
_entity.type
_entity.pdbx_description
1 polymer ?
#
loop_
_entity_poly.entity_id
_entity_poly.type
_entity_poly.pdbx_seq_one_letter_code
_entity_poly.pdbx_strand_id
1 'polypeptide(L)'
;MQHSPDFRASWRADLPASIVVALVALPLCLGVALASGAPLFSGLIAGIVGGIVVGAVSRSPLSVSGPAAGLTVIVFEAIDSLPSYQVFLAAVVIAGALQLAFSFSRAGILSEFVPSSVITGMLAAIGLILILKQVPHAVGYDADYEGSFEFFAADGSNTLSTFWVSVTQLITPGAVVIGVVSLCFLFWWDQARPKNGPLRFVPGPLIVVMIGVLGNALFAMIRPDWHLGPKHLVQVPMASSFSDFAGLLTFPDFTALGNTAVWTTAVTLAIVASLESMLSVKAVDE
;
A
#
# COMPACT_ATOMS: atom_id res chain seq x y z
N MET A 1 30.71 -5.62 0.66
CA MET A 1 30.94 -6.52 -0.49
C MET A 1 29.64 -6.63 -1.24
N GLN A 2 29.51 -5.87 -2.33
CA GLN A 2 28.29 -5.81 -3.15
C GLN A 2 28.22 -7.07 -4.01
N HIS A 3 27.45 -8.07 -3.56
CA HIS A 3 26.99 -9.12 -4.45
C HIS A 3 26.00 -8.47 -5.43
N SER A 4 26.36 -8.39 -6.71
CA SER A 4 25.38 -8.22 -7.77
C SER A 4 24.38 -9.38 -7.66
N PRO A 5 23.09 -9.13 -7.38
CA PRO A 5 22.11 -10.21 -7.26
C PRO A 5 22.00 -10.86 -8.63
N ASP A 6 22.40 -12.13 -8.70
CA ASP A 6 22.34 -12.89 -9.93
C ASP A 6 20.86 -13.21 -10.20
N PHE A 7 20.21 -12.43 -11.06
CA PHE A 7 18.77 -12.49 -11.34
C PHE A 7 18.28 -13.93 -11.65
N ARG A 8 19.15 -14.73 -12.28
CA ARG A 8 18.87 -16.13 -12.62
C ARG A 8 18.99 -17.09 -11.43
N ALA A 9 19.65 -16.71 -10.35
CA ALA A 9 19.75 -17.53 -9.14
C ALA A 9 18.52 -17.37 -8.23
N SER A 10 17.91 -16.19 -8.21
CA SER A 10 16.87 -15.82 -7.23
C SER A 10 15.42 -15.94 -7.72
N TRP A 11 15.16 -16.05 -9.03
CA TRP A 11 13.79 -16.03 -9.58
C TRP A 11 12.80 -17.03 -8.94
N ARG A 12 13.29 -18.19 -8.47
CA ARG A 12 12.47 -19.21 -7.81
C ARG A 12 11.94 -18.76 -6.44
N ALA A 13 12.65 -17.86 -5.77
CA ALA A 13 12.24 -17.24 -4.52
C ALA A 13 11.50 -15.92 -4.78
N ASP A 14 11.96 -15.14 -5.76
CA ASP A 14 11.42 -13.82 -6.05
C ASP A 14 10.01 -13.91 -6.64
N LEU A 15 9.73 -14.84 -7.57
CA LEU A 15 8.41 -14.92 -8.22
C LEU A 15 7.26 -15.17 -7.22
N PRO A 16 7.33 -16.18 -6.32
CA PRO A 16 6.30 -16.34 -5.29
C PRO A 16 6.21 -15.15 -4.33
N ALA A 17 7.34 -14.53 -3.99
CA ALA A 17 7.36 -13.35 -3.12
C ALA A 17 6.68 -12.14 -3.79
N SER A 18 6.96 -11.87 -5.06
CA SER A 18 6.31 -10.81 -5.84
C SER A 18 4.81 -10.99 -5.94
N ILE A 19 4.31 -12.23 -6.07
CA ILE A 19 2.86 -12.51 -6.05
C ILE A 19 2.25 -12.13 -4.70
N VAL A 20 2.89 -12.50 -3.59
CA VAL A 20 2.41 -12.13 -2.25
C VAL A 20 2.42 -10.62 -2.06
N VAL A 21 3.52 -9.96 -2.43
CA VAL A 21 3.65 -8.51 -2.35
C VAL A 21 2.57 -7.83 -3.19
N ALA A 22 2.29 -8.31 -4.41
CA ALA A 22 1.23 -7.77 -5.25
C ALA A 22 -0.16 -7.93 -4.60
N LEU A 23 -0.47 -9.09 -4.04
CA LEU A 23 -1.77 -9.34 -3.38
C LEU A 23 -1.98 -8.42 -2.17
N VAL A 24 -0.93 -8.13 -1.40
CA VAL A 24 -0.99 -7.20 -0.26
C VAL A 24 -1.00 -5.74 -0.73
N ALA A 25 -0.27 -5.41 -1.79
CA ALA A 25 -0.13 -4.04 -2.29
C ALA A 25 -1.40 -3.54 -3.00
N LEU A 26 -2.17 -4.41 -3.66
CA LEU A 26 -3.39 -4.03 -4.37
C LEU A 26 -4.41 -3.26 -3.50
N PRO A 27 -4.87 -3.78 -2.35
CA PRO A 27 -5.81 -3.04 -1.51
C PRO A 27 -5.18 -1.76 -0.93
N LEU A 28 -3.90 -1.81 -0.54
CA LEU A 28 -3.17 -0.64 -0.05
C LEU A 28 -3.13 0.49 -1.10
N CYS A 29 -2.87 0.17 -2.37
CA CYS A 29 -2.85 1.14 -3.46
C CYS A 29 -4.23 1.80 -3.65
N LEU A 30 -5.30 1.01 -3.58
CA LEU A 30 -6.66 1.50 -3.71
C LEU A 30 -7.07 2.39 -2.52
N GLY A 31 -6.74 1.96 -1.31
CA GLY A 31 -7.05 2.72 -0.10
C GLY A 31 -6.30 4.03 -0.02
N VAL A 32 -4.99 4.03 -0.28
CA VAL A 32 -4.20 5.28 -0.31
C VAL A 32 -4.74 6.24 -1.37
N ALA A 33 -5.15 5.76 -2.55
CA ALA A 33 -5.76 6.62 -3.56
C ALA A 33 -7.10 7.21 -3.09
N LEU A 34 -7.97 6.39 -2.48
CA LEU A 34 -9.24 6.84 -1.92
C LEU A 34 -9.03 7.90 -0.83
N ALA A 35 -8.07 7.65 0.06
CA ALA A 35 -7.67 8.54 1.14
C ALA A 35 -7.17 9.89 0.64
N SER A 36 -6.39 9.85 -0.44
CA SER A 36 -5.86 11.02 -1.12
C SER A 36 -6.91 11.80 -1.90
N GLY A 37 -8.18 11.36 -1.96
CA GLY A 37 -9.20 11.97 -2.82
C GLY A 37 -8.92 11.81 -4.32
N ALA A 38 -7.98 10.92 -4.66
CA ALA A 38 -7.60 10.64 -6.04
C ALA A 38 -8.50 9.52 -6.64
N PRO A 39 -8.62 9.44 -7.97
CA PRO A 39 -9.28 8.31 -8.60
C PRO A 39 -8.65 6.98 -8.15
N LEU A 40 -9.44 5.98 -7.75
CA LEU A 40 -8.92 4.68 -7.27
C LEU A 40 -7.89 4.05 -8.22
N PHE A 41 -8.14 4.16 -9.52
CA PHE A 41 -7.25 3.62 -10.55
C PHE A 41 -5.87 4.27 -10.56
N SER A 42 -5.71 5.53 -10.14
CA SER A 42 -4.39 6.18 -10.07
C SER A 42 -3.48 5.54 -9.03
N GLY A 43 -4.04 5.00 -7.94
CA GLY A 43 -3.29 4.22 -6.96
C GLY A 43 -2.70 2.96 -7.56
N LEU A 44 -3.50 2.23 -8.36
CA LEU A 44 -3.03 1.06 -9.09
C LEU A 44 -1.95 1.41 -10.11
N ILE A 45 -2.14 2.50 -10.88
CA ILE A 45 -1.12 2.98 -11.83
C ILE A 45 0.18 3.29 -11.10
N ALA A 46 0.12 4.05 -10.00
CA ALA A 46 1.30 4.41 -9.22
C ALA A 46 2.01 3.17 -8.65
N GLY A 47 1.27 2.15 -8.19
CA GLY A 47 1.84 0.88 -7.72
C GLY A 47 2.51 0.08 -8.84
N ILE A 48 1.87 -0.03 -10.01
CA ILE A 48 2.41 -0.76 -11.16
C ILE A 48 3.65 -0.05 -11.73
N VAL A 49 3.54 1.26 -12.00
CA VAL A 49 4.63 2.05 -12.58
C VAL A 49 5.77 2.19 -11.57
N GLY A 50 5.47 2.43 -10.29
CA GLY A 50 6.47 2.44 -9.22
C GLY A 50 7.21 1.11 -9.13
N GLY A 51 6.50 0.00 -9.00
CA GLY A 51 7.10 -1.33 -8.90
C GLY A 51 7.97 -1.72 -10.10
N ILE A 52 7.55 -1.39 -11.32
CA ILE A 52 8.30 -1.74 -12.55
C ILE A 52 9.46 -0.78 -12.78
N VAL A 53 9.21 0.53 -12.81
CA VAL A 53 10.21 1.53 -13.20
C VAL A 53 11.23 1.72 -12.09
N VAL A 54 10.78 1.91 -10.84
CA VAL A 54 11.70 2.07 -9.71
C VAL A 54 12.40 0.75 -9.42
N GLY A 55 11.69 -0.40 -9.47
CA GLY A 55 12.32 -1.71 -9.28
C GLY A 55 13.44 -2.01 -10.30
N ALA A 56 13.28 -1.57 -11.56
CA ALA A 56 14.30 -1.77 -12.60
C ALA A 56 15.50 -0.82 -12.48
N VAL A 57 15.30 0.40 -11.98
CA VAL A 57 16.35 1.44 -11.88
C VAL A 57 17.03 1.45 -10.51
N SER A 58 16.32 1.03 -9.46
CA SER A 58 16.80 1.05 -8.08
C SER A 58 17.93 0.05 -7.86
N ARG A 59 18.85 0.40 -6.96
CA ARG A 59 19.91 -0.48 -6.49
C ARG A 59 19.58 -1.17 -5.17
N SER A 60 18.35 -1.00 -4.66
CA SER A 60 17.88 -1.67 -3.45
C SER A 60 17.05 -2.91 -3.84
N PRO A 61 17.58 -4.13 -3.67
CA PRO A 61 16.95 -5.36 -4.18
C PRO A 61 15.66 -5.77 -3.45
N LEU A 62 15.42 -5.24 -2.24
CA LEU A 62 14.25 -5.55 -1.42
C LEU A 62 13.23 -4.40 -1.39
N SER A 63 13.54 -3.27 -2.03
CA SER A 63 12.66 -2.10 -2.04
C SER A 63 11.47 -2.30 -2.98
N VAL A 64 10.29 -1.91 -2.51
CA VAL A 64 9.04 -1.87 -3.27
C VAL A 64 8.57 -0.42 -3.31
N SER A 65 8.11 0.04 -4.48
CA SER A 65 7.65 1.42 -4.67
C SER A 65 6.20 1.46 -5.14
N GLY A 66 5.42 2.39 -4.61
CA GLY A 66 4.01 2.59 -4.90
C GLY A 66 3.45 3.80 -4.13
N PRO A 67 2.12 3.95 -4.04
CA PRO A 67 1.48 5.00 -3.26
C PRO A 67 1.89 4.91 -1.78
N ALA A 68 2.40 6.01 -1.23
CA ALA A 68 2.83 6.06 0.16
C ALA A 68 1.74 6.67 1.04
N ALA A 69 1.35 5.95 2.09
CA ALA A 69 0.35 6.41 3.04
C ALA A 69 0.76 7.69 3.79
N GLY A 70 2.06 7.90 4.05
CA GLY A 70 2.56 9.11 4.70
C GLY A 70 2.33 10.40 3.89
N LEU A 71 2.14 10.27 2.57
CA LEU A 71 1.87 11.40 1.67
C LEU A 71 0.38 11.65 1.46
N THR A 72 -0.49 10.78 1.97
CA THR A 72 -1.93 10.80 1.69
C THR A 72 -2.57 12.17 1.94
N VAL A 73 -2.35 12.74 3.12
CA VAL A 73 -2.93 14.03 3.54
C VAL A 73 -2.39 15.18 2.70
N ILE A 74 -1.09 15.17 2.39
CA ILE A 74 -0.44 16.18 1.53
C ILE A 74 -1.04 16.12 0.12
N VAL A 75 -1.25 14.92 -0.41
CA VAL A 75 -1.87 14.73 -1.72
C VAL A 75 -3.33 15.16 -1.71
N PHE A 76 -4.10 14.83 -0.66
CA PHE A 76 -5.49 15.25 -0.51
C PHE A 76 -5.60 16.78 -0.53
N GLU A 77 -4.82 17.47 0.31
CA GLU A 77 -4.77 18.93 0.35
C GLU A 77 -4.32 19.52 -0.99
N ALA A 78 -3.33 18.90 -1.65
CA ALA A 78 -2.86 19.34 -2.96
C ALA A 78 -3.93 19.21 -4.06
N ILE A 79 -4.72 18.14 -4.03
CA ILE A 79 -5.82 17.94 -4.99
C ILE A 79 -6.95 18.94 -4.73
N ASP A 80 -7.30 19.19 -3.47
CA ASP A 80 -8.37 20.13 -3.08
C ASP A 80 -7.99 21.59 -3.35
N SER A 81 -6.73 21.96 -3.13
CA SER A 81 -6.24 23.32 -3.33
C SER A 81 -5.95 23.69 -4.79
N LEU A 82 -5.79 22.69 -5.67
CA LEU A 82 -5.53 22.91 -7.10
C LEU A 82 -6.82 22.89 -7.93
N PRO A 83 -6.90 23.65 -9.04
CA PRO A 83 -8.14 23.79 -9.82
C PRO A 83 -8.69 22.49 -10.41
N SER A 84 -7.82 21.49 -10.63
CA SER A 84 -8.20 20.19 -11.16
C SER A 84 -7.15 19.13 -10.86
N TYR A 85 -7.57 17.86 -10.90
CA TYR A 85 -6.66 16.72 -10.76
C TYR A 85 -5.59 16.69 -11.86
N GLN A 86 -5.89 17.14 -13.08
CA GLN A 86 -4.92 17.26 -14.17
C GLN A 86 -3.79 18.24 -13.83
N VAL A 87 -4.12 19.36 -13.16
CA VAL A 87 -3.12 20.32 -12.69
C VAL A 87 -2.28 19.74 -11.56
N PHE A 88 -2.88 18.96 -10.66
CA PHE A 88 -2.14 18.18 -9.67
C PHE A 88 -1.16 17.19 -10.32
N LEU A 89 -1.56 16.47 -11.36
CA LEU A 89 -0.65 15.58 -12.10
C LEU A 89 0.54 16.34 -12.71
N ALA A 90 0.33 17.58 -13.17
CA ALA A 90 1.44 18.42 -13.64
C ALA A 90 2.41 18.76 -12.49
N ALA A 91 1.89 19.06 -11.29
CA ALA A 91 2.73 19.24 -10.09
C ALA A 91 3.53 17.97 -9.74
N VAL A 92 2.93 16.77 -9.87
CA VAL A 92 3.62 15.48 -9.66
C VAL A 92 4.76 15.27 -10.66
N VAL A 93 4.55 15.62 -11.94
CA VAL A 93 5.61 15.55 -12.96
C VAL A 93 6.77 16.48 -12.62
N ILE A 94 6.47 17.72 -12.19
CA ILE A 94 7.49 18.68 -11.75
C ILE A 94 8.22 18.16 -10.51
N ALA A 95 7.50 17.59 -9.55
CA ALA A 95 8.09 16.98 -8.36
C ALA A 95 9.08 15.88 -8.74
N GLY A 96 8.72 14.99 -9.67
CA GLY A 96 9.63 13.97 -10.20
C GLY A 96 10.87 14.56 -10.88
N ALA A 97 10.72 15.64 -11.66
CA ALA A 97 11.85 16.34 -12.26
C ALA A 97 12.77 16.96 -11.19
N LEU A 98 12.21 17.53 -10.12
CA LEU A 98 12.98 18.04 -8.98
C LEU A 98 13.71 16.91 -8.24
N GLN A 99 13.09 15.75 -8.07
CA GLN A 99 13.75 14.57 -7.47
C GLN A 99 14.91 14.06 -8.31
N LEU A 100 14.78 14.08 -9.65
CA LEU A 100 15.91 13.81 -10.54
C LEU A 100 17.03 14.84 -10.36
N ALA A 101 16.71 16.13 -10.20
CA ALA A 101 17.69 17.16 -9.88
C ALA A 101 18.39 16.92 -8.53
N PHE A 102 17.65 16.50 -7.50
CA PHE A 102 18.21 16.12 -6.19
C PHE A 102 19.16 14.92 -6.28
N SER A 103 18.88 13.98 -7.18
CA SER A 103 19.78 12.85 -7.45
C SER A 103 21.14 13.32 -7.97
N PHE A 104 21.16 14.29 -8.90
CA PHE A 104 22.41 14.85 -9.44
C PHE A 104 23.21 15.66 -8.41
N SER A 105 22.53 16.37 -7.50
CA SER A 105 23.19 17.11 -6.42
C SER A 105 23.67 16.22 -5.27
N ARG A 106 23.43 14.91 -5.33
CA ARG A 106 23.71 13.94 -4.26
C ARG A 106 23.05 14.31 -2.92
N ALA A 107 21.85 14.92 -2.98
CA ALA A 107 21.07 15.26 -1.79
C ALA A 107 20.68 14.02 -0.95
N GLY A 108 20.85 12.81 -1.50
CA GLY A 108 20.68 11.53 -0.81
C GLY A 108 21.47 11.38 0.49
N ILE A 109 22.57 12.12 0.65
CA ILE A 109 23.36 12.12 1.90
C ILE A 109 22.55 12.54 3.13
N LEU A 110 21.42 13.24 2.93
CA LEU A 110 20.56 13.67 4.03
C LEU A 110 19.99 12.47 4.83
N SER A 111 19.88 11.29 4.22
CA SER A 111 19.45 10.07 4.92
C SER A 111 20.44 9.63 6.01
N GLU A 112 21.73 9.95 5.88
CA GLU A 112 22.76 9.57 6.84
C GLU A 112 22.59 10.32 8.17
N PHE A 113 22.04 11.55 8.12
CA PHE A 113 21.82 12.39 9.29
C PHE A 113 20.59 12.01 10.12
N VAL A 114 19.76 11.07 9.63
CA VAL A 114 18.61 10.59 10.39
C VAL A 114 19.09 9.63 11.48
N PRO A 115 18.88 9.93 12.78
CA PRO A 115 19.24 9.03 13.86
C PRO A 115 18.47 7.71 13.78
N SER A 116 19.12 6.56 14.06
CA SER A 116 18.44 5.25 14.05
C SER A 116 17.24 5.21 15.00
N SER A 117 17.26 5.98 16.11
CA SER A 117 16.11 6.10 17.02
C SER A 117 14.83 6.63 16.35
N VAL A 118 14.96 7.51 15.35
CA VAL A 118 13.82 8.02 14.57
C VAL A 118 13.26 6.92 13.68
N ILE A 119 14.13 6.13 13.03
CA ILE A 119 13.74 5.01 12.18
C ILE A 119 13.03 3.92 13.01
N THR A 120 13.60 3.55 14.17
CA THR A 120 12.97 2.59 15.09
C THR A 120 11.62 3.09 15.58
N GLY A 121 11.51 4.37 15.93
CA GLY A 121 10.24 4.99 16.35
C GLY A 121 9.19 4.95 15.24
N MET A 122 9.57 5.25 14.00
CA MET A 122 8.71 5.19 12.83
C MET A 122 8.21 3.75 12.56
N LEU A 123 9.09 2.75 12.56
CA LEU A 123 8.71 1.34 12.35
C LEU A 123 7.79 0.83 13.47
N ALA A 124 8.07 1.20 14.73
CA ALA A 124 7.22 0.86 15.86
C ALA A 124 5.82 1.49 15.75
N ALA A 125 5.75 2.77 15.35
CA ALA A 125 4.48 3.46 15.14
C ALA A 125 3.68 2.82 13.99
N ILE A 126 4.30 2.56 12.84
CA ILE A 126 3.65 1.89 11.71
C ILE A 126 3.15 0.50 12.13
N GLY A 127 3.98 -0.30 12.81
CA GLY A 127 3.59 -1.62 13.29
C GLY A 127 2.39 -1.57 14.25
N LEU A 128 2.37 -0.61 15.17
CA LEU A 128 1.24 -0.41 16.08
C LEU A 128 -0.02 0.02 15.32
N ILE A 129 0.09 0.96 14.38
CA ILE A 129 -1.04 1.43 13.57
C ILE A 129 -1.62 0.26 12.76
N LEU A 130 -0.79 -0.56 12.14
CA LEU A 130 -1.24 -1.76 11.40
C LEU A 130 -2.00 -2.72 12.31
N ILE A 131 -1.49 -3.01 13.52
CA ILE A 131 -2.22 -3.87 14.47
C ILE A 131 -3.59 -3.27 14.80
N LEU A 132 -3.65 -1.97 15.11
CA LEU A 132 -4.90 -1.31 15.50
C LEU A 132 -5.91 -1.23 14.34
N LYS A 133 -5.46 -0.98 13.11
CA LYS A 133 -6.32 -0.83 11.92
C LYS A 133 -6.74 -2.17 11.31
N GLN A 134 -5.91 -3.22 11.41
CA GLN A 134 -6.22 -4.54 10.83
C GLN A 134 -7.17 -5.39 11.68
N VAL A 135 -7.23 -5.18 13.00
CA VAL A 135 -8.15 -5.92 13.87
C VAL A 135 -9.64 -5.69 13.53
N PRO A 136 -10.12 -4.45 13.31
CA PRO A 136 -11.47 -4.20 12.82
C PRO A 136 -11.83 -4.98 11.56
N HIS A 137 -10.95 -4.99 10.55
CA HIS A 137 -11.14 -5.77 9.33
C HIS A 137 -11.20 -7.28 9.60
N ALA A 138 -10.36 -7.79 10.50
CA ALA A 138 -10.35 -9.21 10.88
C ALA A 138 -11.65 -9.67 11.59
N VAL A 139 -12.35 -8.75 12.26
CA VAL A 139 -13.67 -9.04 12.87
C VAL A 139 -14.85 -8.67 11.96
N GLY A 140 -14.57 -8.17 10.76
CA GLY A 140 -15.56 -7.78 9.76
C GLY A 140 -16.25 -6.45 10.04
N TYR A 141 -15.55 -5.53 10.71
CA TYR A 141 -15.94 -4.14 10.88
C TYR A 141 -15.14 -3.25 9.91
N ASP A 142 -15.74 -2.94 8.77
CA ASP A 142 -15.12 -2.14 7.70
C ASP A 142 -15.65 -0.70 7.71
N ALA A 143 -15.34 0.05 8.77
CA ALA A 143 -15.65 1.49 8.82
C ALA A 143 -14.66 2.33 8.00
N ASP A 144 -13.38 1.96 8.04
CA ASP A 144 -12.33 2.57 7.24
C ASP A 144 -12.03 1.69 6.03
N TYR A 145 -11.38 2.24 5.01
CA TYR A 145 -10.79 1.47 3.92
C TYR A 145 -9.40 0.95 4.31
N GLU A 146 -8.99 -0.17 3.70
CA GLU A 146 -7.67 -0.77 3.90
C GLU A 146 -6.56 0.21 3.49
N GLY A 147 -5.60 0.50 4.36
CA GLY A 147 -4.57 1.51 4.09
C GLY A 147 -4.90 2.93 4.57
N SER A 148 -5.97 3.11 5.36
CA SER A 148 -6.18 4.33 6.14
C SER A 148 -5.18 4.39 7.32
N PHE A 149 -4.32 5.41 7.35
CA PHE A 149 -3.39 5.65 8.47
C PHE A 149 -3.81 6.82 9.37
N GLU A 150 -4.95 7.46 9.07
CA GLU A 150 -5.46 8.57 9.87
C GLU A 150 -5.96 8.09 11.23
N PHE A 151 -5.55 8.80 12.29
CA PHE A 151 -5.95 8.46 13.66
C PHE A 151 -7.36 8.94 14.00
N PHE A 152 -7.75 10.10 13.46
CA PHE A 152 -9.07 10.69 13.64
C PHE A 152 -9.86 10.52 12.35
N ALA A 153 -11.06 9.97 12.45
CA ALA A 153 -11.97 9.82 11.34
C ALA A 153 -12.91 11.02 11.23
N ALA A 154 -13.47 11.23 10.04
CA ALA A 154 -14.37 12.34 9.74
C ALA A 154 -15.69 12.31 10.54
N ASP A 155 -16.07 11.15 11.07
CA ASP A 155 -17.25 10.95 11.91
C ASP A 155 -17.02 11.31 13.39
N GLY A 156 -15.81 11.80 13.73
CA GLY A 156 -15.41 12.15 15.09
C GLY A 156 -14.95 10.95 15.93
N SER A 157 -14.96 9.74 15.37
CA SER A 157 -14.32 8.58 15.97
C SER A 157 -12.80 8.65 15.79
N ASN A 158 -12.09 7.84 16.56
CA ASN A 158 -10.65 7.62 16.39
C ASN A 158 -10.33 6.13 16.33
N THR A 159 -9.13 5.79 15.88
CA THR A 159 -8.66 4.40 15.73
C THR A 159 -8.89 3.56 16.98
N LEU A 160 -8.73 4.11 18.19
CA LEU A 160 -8.94 3.37 19.43
C LEU A 160 -10.42 3.10 19.72
N SER A 161 -11.28 4.09 19.48
CA SER A 161 -12.73 3.92 19.62
C SER A 161 -13.29 2.93 18.59
N THR A 162 -12.79 3.00 17.35
CA THR A 162 -13.14 2.06 16.27
C THR A 162 -12.70 0.64 16.62
N PHE A 163 -11.46 0.49 17.10
CA PHE A 163 -10.97 -0.78 17.62
C PHE A 163 -11.88 -1.32 18.74
N TRP A 164 -12.20 -0.49 19.74
CA TRP A 164 -13.02 -0.90 20.87
C TRP A 164 -14.42 -1.33 20.44
N VAL A 165 -15.08 -0.56 19.58
CA VAL A 165 -16.42 -0.88 19.05
C VAL A 165 -16.37 -2.15 18.20
N SER A 166 -15.36 -2.32 17.36
CA SER A 166 -15.23 -3.50 16.49
C SER A 166 -15.15 -4.80 17.30
N VAL A 167 -14.40 -4.81 18.41
CA VAL A 167 -14.23 -6.00 19.25
C VAL A 167 -15.43 -6.27 20.16
N THR A 168 -16.21 -5.24 20.50
CA THR A 168 -17.28 -5.36 21.51
C THR A 168 -18.70 -5.43 20.94
N GLN A 169 -18.97 -4.81 19.79
CA GLN A 169 -20.35 -4.56 19.34
C GLN A 169 -20.68 -5.11 17.95
N LEU A 170 -19.72 -5.15 17.01
CA LEU A 170 -19.96 -5.62 15.65
C LEU A 170 -18.96 -6.69 15.25
N ILE A 171 -19.32 -7.94 15.53
CA ILE A 171 -18.56 -9.10 15.10
C ILE A 171 -19.33 -9.79 13.97
N THR A 172 -18.75 -9.80 12.77
CA THR A 172 -19.22 -10.64 11.67
C THR A 172 -18.63 -12.04 11.85
N PRO A 173 -19.43 -13.07 12.20
CA PRO A 173 -18.89 -14.38 12.57
C PRO A 173 -18.06 -15.03 11.46
N GLY A 174 -18.48 -14.87 10.21
CA GLY A 174 -17.74 -15.38 9.06
C GLY A 174 -16.34 -14.79 8.93
N ALA A 175 -16.19 -13.48 9.14
CA ALA A 175 -14.90 -12.79 9.07
C ALA A 175 -13.97 -13.27 10.19
N VAL A 176 -14.48 -13.35 11.42
CA VAL A 176 -13.69 -13.83 12.57
C VAL A 176 -13.21 -15.26 12.36
N VAL A 177 -14.08 -16.15 11.89
CA VAL A 177 -13.68 -17.55 11.67
C VAL A 177 -12.61 -17.63 10.59
N ILE A 178 -12.78 -16.93 9.46
CA ILE A 178 -11.77 -16.88 8.39
C ILE A 178 -10.46 -16.29 8.92
N GLY A 179 -10.51 -15.18 9.66
CA GLY A 179 -9.34 -14.50 10.21
C GLY A 179 -8.58 -15.34 11.23
N VAL A 180 -9.28 -15.97 12.19
CA VAL A 180 -8.67 -16.84 13.19
C VAL A 180 -8.06 -18.09 12.55
N VAL A 181 -8.79 -18.75 11.64
CA VAL A 181 -8.26 -19.93 10.91
C VAL A 181 -7.03 -19.54 10.09
N SER A 182 -7.06 -18.38 9.44
CA SER A 182 -5.94 -17.83 8.68
C SER A 182 -4.71 -17.56 9.55
N LEU A 183 -4.88 -16.92 10.71
CA LEU A 183 -3.80 -16.65 11.66
C LEU A 183 -3.23 -17.93 12.26
N CYS A 184 -4.08 -18.84 12.72
CA CYS A 184 -3.67 -20.15 13.23
C CYS A 184 -2.89 -20.94 12.17
N PHE A 185 -3.38 -20.95 10.93
CA PHE A 185 -2.69 -21.58 9.81
C PHE A 185 -1.33 -20.92 9.56
N LEU A 186 -1.24 -19.59 9.57
CA LEU A 186 0.00 -18.88 9.30
C LEU A 186 1.09 -19.20 10.34
N PHE A 187 0.74 -19.17 11.64
CA PHE A 187 1.66 -19.57 12.71
C PHE A 187 2.05 -21.04 12.66
N TRP A 188 1.10 -21.92 12.31
CA TRP A 188 1.38 -23.34 12.13
C TRP A 188 2.26 -23.60 10.92
N TRP A 189 1.99 -22.95 9.79
CA TRP A 189 2.73 -23.10 8.54
C TRP A 189 4.18 -22.70 8.69
N ASP A 190 4.47 -21.62 9.42
CA ASP A 190 5.84 -21.16 9.64
C ASP A 190 6.70 -22.22 10.36
N GLN A 191 6.10 -23.01 11.26
CA GLN A 191 6.75 -24.11 11.95
C GLN A 191 6.75 -25.43 11.17
N ALA A 192 5.66 -25.72 10.46
CA ALA A 192 5.40 -27.02 9.81
C ALA A 192 5.86 -27.07 8.35
N ARG A 193 6.35 -25.95 7.78
CA ARG A 193 6.72 -25.84 6.37
C ARG A 193 7.71 -26.93 5.96
N PRO A 194 7.42 -27.69 4.87
CA PRO A 194 8.33 -28.70 4.36
C PRO A 194 9.67 -28.08 3.94
N LYS A 195 10.77 -28.60 4.49
CA LYS A 195 12.14 -28.19 4.10
C LYS A 195 12.53 -28.73 2.71
N ASN A 196 11.89 -29.81 2.28
CA ASN A 196 12.15 -30.50 1.02
C ASN A 196 10.90 -30.49 0.12
N GLY A 197 11.12 -30.53 -1.20
CA GLY A 197 10.06 -30.58 -2.20
C GLY A 197 9.56 -29.22 -2.71
N PRO A 198 8.52 -29.20 -3.56
CA PRO A 198 8.00 -27.99 -4.19
C PRO A 198 7.14 -27.10 -3.28
N LEU A 199 6.84 -27.53 -2.04
CA LEU A 199 6.07 -26.77 -1.05
C LEU A 199 6.91 -25.82 -0.17
N ARG A 200 8.24 -25.94 -0.15
CA ARG A 200 9.09 -24.74 0.04
C ARG A 200 8.77 -23.79 -1.14
N PHE A 201 9.19 -22.55 -1.28
CA PHE A 201 8.71 -21.68 -2.38
C PHE A 201 7.25 -21.26 -2.30
N VAL A 202 6.31 -22.07 -1.80
CA VAL A 202 4.95 -21.58 -1.52
C VAL A 202 4.94 -20.73 -0.25
N PRO A 203 4.64 -19.42 -0.34
CA PRO A 203 4.58 -18.56 0.83
C PRO A 203 3.32 -18.84 1.63
N GLY A 204 3.41 -18.83 2.97
CA GLY A 204 2.26 -18.98 3.86
C GLY A 204 1.10 -18.02 3.57
N PRO A 205 1.37 -16.71 3.34
CA PRO A 205 0.33 -15.75 3.00
C PRO A 205 -0.51 -16.11 1.76
N LEU A 206 0.10 -16.75 0.75
CA LEU A 206 -0.63 -17.16 -0.45
C LEU A 206 -1.68 -18.24 -0.12
N ILE A 207 -1.33 -19.18 0.75
CA ILE A 207 -2.25 -20.22 1.20
C ILE A 207 -3.36 -19.61 2.05
N VAL A 208 -3.03 -18.64 2.91
CA VAL A 208 -4.01 -17.89 3.69
C VAL A 208 -5.04 -17.19 2.81
N VAL A 209 -4.62 -16.54 1.72
CA VAL A 209 -5.55 -15.95 0.75
C VAL A 209 -6.48 -17.02 0.17
N MET A 210 -5.95 -18.18 -0.21
CA MET A 210 -6.76 -19.29 -0.69
C MET A 210 -7.76 -19.80 0.36
N ILE A 211 -7.34 -19.90 1.62
CA ILE A 211 -8.23 -20.25 2.75
C ILE A 211 -9.36 -19.23 2.87
N GLY A 212 -9.06 -17.94 2.77
CA GLY A 212 -10.08 -16.88 2.81
C GLY A 212 -11.06 -16.96 1.65
N VAL A 213 -10.58 -17.11 0.41
CA VAL A 213 -11.41 -17.22 -0.79
C VAL A 213 -12.30 -18.46 -0.74
N LEU A 214 -11.72 -19.63 -0.46
CA LEU A 214 -12.46 -20.89 -0.39
C LEU A 214 -13.40 -20.93 0.82
N GLY A 215 -12.99 -20.39 1.96
CA GLY A 215 -13.80 -20.27 3.16
C GLY A 215 -15.04 -19.40 2.91
N ASN A 216 -14.86 -18.24 2.27
CA ASN A 216 -15.99 -17.36 1.94
C ASN A 216 -16.94 -18.00 0.91
N ALA A 217 -16.40 -18.70 -0.09
CA ALA A 217 -17.20 -19.44 -1.07
C ALA A 217 -17.98 -20.61 -0.44
N LEU A 218 -17.38 -21.29 0.53
CA LEU A 218 -18.04 -22.37 1.28
C LEU A 218 -19.17 -21.83 2.15
N PHE A 219 -18.97 -20.69 2.81
CA PHE A 219 -20.04 -20.03 3.56
C PHE A 219 -21.20 -19.62 2.66
N ALA A 220 -20.94 -19.14 1.44
CA ALA A 220 -22.00 -18.84 0.47
C ALA A 220 -22.90 -20.07 0.17
N MET A 221 -22.34 -21.28 0.20
CA MET A 221 -23.07 -22.52 -0.09
C MET A 221 -23.76 -23.13 1.14
N ILE A 222 -23.10 -23.15 2.30
CA ILE A 222 -23.55 -23.90 3.48
C ILE A 222 -24.25 -23.00 4.52
N ARG A 223 -23.77 -21.77 4.69
CA ARG A 223 -24.24 -20.81 5.72
C ARG A 223 -24.25 -19.39 5.13
N PRO A 224 -25.25 -19.04 4.31
CA PRO A 224 -25.31 -17.73 3.65
C PRO A 224 -25.24 -16.54 4.62
N ASP A 225 -25.72 -16.70 5.85
CA ASP A 225 -25.66 -15.67 6.90
C ASP A 225 -24.21 -15.27 7.27
N TRP A 226 -23.23 -16.14 7.02
CA TRP A 226 -21.81 -15.91 7.33
C TRP A 226 -21.00 -15.55 6.08
N HIS A 227 -21.66 -15.46 4.92
CA HIS A 227 -21.04 -15.06 3.68
C HIS A 227 -20.62 -13.59 3.73
N LEU A 228 -19.36 -13.32 3.42
CA LEU A 228 -18.82 -11.97 3.33
C LEU A 228 -19.22 -11.36 1.98
N GLY A 229 -20.09 -10.36 2.06
CA GLY A 229 -20.55 -9.60 0.90
C GLY A 229 -19.48 -8.66 0.32
N PRO A 230 -19.81 -7.94 -0.77
CA PRO A 230 -18.87 -7.12 -1.54
C PRO A 230 -18.19 -5.98 -0.76
N LYS A 231 -18.76 -5.58 0.39
CA LYS A 231 -18.17 -4.54 1.25
C LYS A 231 -16.89 -5.02 1.96
N HIS A 232 -16.82 -6.31 2.26
CA HIS A 232 -15.67 -6.95 2.90
C HIS A 232 -14.59 -7.39 1.89
N LEU A 233 -14.82 -7.14 0.59
CA LEU A 233 -13.93 -7.56 -0.49
C LEU A 233 -13.30 -6.34 -1.17
N VAL A 234 -12.07 -6.53 -1.64
CA VAL A 234 -11.35 -5.49 -2.38
C VAL A 234 -12.05 -5.23 -3.71
N GLN A 235 -12.61 -4.04 -3.88
CA GLN A 235 -13.29 -3.64 -5.10
C GLN A 235 -12.30 -3.01 -6.07
N VAL A 236 -11.97 -3.77 -7.13
CA VAL A 236 -11.08 -3.30 -8.19
C VAL A 236 -11.92 -2.63 -9.29
N PRO A 237 -11.58 -1.42 -9.75
CA PRO A 237 -12.25 -0.81 -10.89
C PRO A 237 -12.15 -1.71 -12.13
N MET A 238 -13.29 -2.12 -12.69
CA MET A 238 -13.33 -2.94 -13.91
C MET A 238 -13.69 -2.08 -15.11
N ALA A 239 -12.86 -2.12 -16.14
CA ALA A 239 -13.18 -1.55 -17.45
C ALA A 239 -13.87 -2.60 -18.32
N SER A 240 -15.10 -2.32 -18.77
CA SER A 240 -15.87 -3.17 -19.68
C SER A 240 -15.37 -3.13 -21.12
N SER A 241 -14.66 -2.06 -21.50
CA SER A 241 -14.18 -1.83 -22.85
C SER A 241 -12.82 -1.14 -22.85
N PHE A 242 -12.09 -1.22 -23.97
CA PHE A 242 -10.81 -0.52 -24.13
C PHE A 242 -10.99 1.02 -24.09
N SER A 243 -12.13 1.54 -24.55
CA SER A 243 -12.46 2.97 -24.44
C SER A 243 -12.66 3.40 -22.99
N ASP A 244 -13.32 2.57 -22.17
CA ASP A 244 -13.47 2.85 -20.73
C ASP A 244 -12.11 2.83 -20.04
N PHE A 245 -11.25 1.88 -20.41
CA PHE A 245 -9.88 1.80 -19.90
C PHE A 245 -9.05 3.03 -20.25
N ALA A 246 -9.13 3.51 -21.50
CA ALA A 246 -8.46 4.73 -21.92
C ALA A 246 -9.01 5.97 -21.19
N GLY A 247 -10.31 6.00 -20.88
CA GLY A 247 -10.95 7.05 -20.10
C GLY A 247 -10.51 7.11 -18.63
N LEU A 248 -9.95 6.04 -18.09
CA LEU A 248 -9.36 6.02 -16.74
C LEU A 248 -7.96 6.65 -16.69
N LEU A 249 -7.33 6.87 -17.85
CA LEU A 249 -6.01 7.52 -17.94
C LEU A 249 -6.18 9.03 -18.08
N THR A 250 -5.85 9.74 -17.00
CA THR A 250 -5.83 11.20 -16.99
C THR A 250 -4.41 11.70 -17.22
N PHE A 251 -4.25 12.70 -18.09
CA PHE A 251 -2.96 13.31 -18.39
C PHE A 251 -2.78 14.65 -17.67
N PRO A 252 -1.52 15.06 -17.39
CA PRO A 252 -1.22 16.33 -16.76
C PRO A 252 -1.61 17.53 -17.64
N ASP A 253 -2.12 18.59 -17.01
CA ASP A 253 -2.40 19.87 -17.65
C ASP A 253 -1.29 20.88 -17.34
N PHE A 254 -0.42 21.11 -18.33
CA PHE A 254 0.70 22.05 -18.22
C PHE A 254 0.30 23.52 -18.47
N THR A 255 -0.97 23.83 -18.75
CA THR A 255 -1.39 25.23 -18.91
C THR A 255 -1.32 26.00 -17.59
N ALA A 256 -1.40 25.32 -16.46
CA ALA A 256 -1.33 25.88 -15.12
C ALA A 256 0.11 26.10 -14.58
N LEU A 257 1.16 25.98 -15.41
CA LEU A 257 2.56 26.18 -14.97
C LEU A 257 2.84 27.60 -14.43
N GLY A 258 2.02 28.59 -14.79
CA GLY A 258 2.09 29.95 -14.24
C GLY A 258 1.52 30.09 -12.83
N ASN A 259 0.85 29.06 -12.30
CA ASN A 259 0.27 29.08 -10.96
C ASN A 259 1.33 28.74 -9.90
N THR A 260 1.59 29.66 -8.98
CA THR A 260 2.53 29.47 -7.86
C THR A 260 2.17 28.25 -6.99
N ALA A 261 0.88 27.95 -6.84
CA ALA A 261 0.41 26.80 -6.05
C ALA A 261 0.92 25.46 -6.61
N VAL A 262 1.05 25.34 -7.94
CA VAL A 262 1.58 24.14 -8.59
C VAL A 262 3.03 23.90 -8.17
N TRP A 263 3.83 24.96 -8.11
CA TRP A 263 5.23 24.90 -7.70
C TRP A 263 5.40 24.62 -6.22
N THR A 264 4.59 25.23 -5.35
CA THR A 264 4.64 24.93 -3.91
C THR A 264 4.29 23.48 -3.65
N THR A 265 3.23 22.97 -4.29
CA THR A 265 2.85 21.55 -4.22
C THR A 265 3.97 20.65 -4.73
N ALA A 266 4.54 20.95 -5.89
CA ALA A 266 5.60 20.15 -6.49
C ALA A 266 6.85 20.08 -5.60
N VAL A 267 7.27 21.20 -5.01
CA VAL A 267 8.42 21.25 -4.10
C VAL A 267 8.14 20.47 -2.82
N THR A 268 6.96 20.64 -2.22
CA THR A 268 6.56 19.90 -1.01
C THR A 268 6.56 18.39 -1.28
N LEU A 269 5.93 17.95 -2.36
CA LEU A 269 5.92 16.54 -2.76
C LEU A 269 7.33 16.01 -3.00
N ALA A 270 8.16 16.75 -3.74
CA ALA A 270 9.52 16.32 -4.06
C ALA A 270 10.37 16.13 -2.79
N ILE A 271 10.28 17.05 -1.83
CA ILE A 271 11.05 16.97 -0.58
C ILE A 271 10.55 15.81 0.28
N VAL A 272 9.25 15.76 0.57
CA VAL A 272 8.68 14.77 1.49
C VAL A 272 8.81 13.35 0.91
N ALA A 273 8.49 13.16 -0.37
CA ALA A 273 8.61 11.84 -1.01
C ALA A 273 10.08 11.36 -1.10
N SER A 274 11.04 12.28 -1.26
CA SER A 274 12.47 11.93 -1.22
C SER A 274 12.89 11.47 0.17
N LEU A 275 12.47 12.18 1.22
CA LEU A 275 12.76 11.83 2.61
C LEU A 275 12.18 10.45 2.96
N GLU A 276 10.91 10.22 2.66
CA GLU A 276 10.23 8.92 2.88
C GLU A 276 10.94 7.77 2.16
N SER A 277 11.29 7.95 0.89
CA SER A 277 11.99 6.93 0.11
C SER A 277 13.37 6.60 0.70
N MET A 278 14.11 7.62 1.12
CA MET A 278 15.42 7.45 1.76
C MET A 278 15.34 6.74 3.11
N LEU A 279 14.36 7.11 3.94
CA LEU A 279 14.11 6.48 5.24
C LEU A 279 13.71 5.01 5.07
N SER A 280 12.85 4.73 4.09
CA SER A 280 12.42 3.37 3.76
C SER A 280 13.57 2.49 3.32
N VAL A 281 14.47 3.00 2.46
CA VAL A 281 15.68 2.26 2.06
C VAL A 281 16.60 2.02 3.25
N LYS A 282 16.82 3.03 4.10
CA LYS A 282 17.67 2.89 5.29
C LYS A 282 17.11 1.89 6.30
N ALA A 283 15.79 1.84 6.46
CA ALA A 283 15.11 0.86 7.31
C ALA A 283 15.21 -0.58 6.78
N VAL A 284 15.35 -0.76 5.47
CA VAL A 284 15.55 -2.08 4.84
C VAL A 284 17.00 -2.53 4.93
N ASP A 285 17.95 -1.59 4.97
CA ASP A 285 19.38 -1.86 5.04
C ASP A 285 19.88 -2.14 6.48
N GLU A 286 19.15 -1.71 7.52
CA GLU A 286 19.41 -2.04 8.95
C GLU A 286 18.92 -3.45 9.33
#